data_AF-A0A6H5H4G4-F1
#
_entry.id   AF-A0A6H5H4G4-F1
#
_cell.length_a   1.000
_cell.length_b   1.000
_cell.length_c   1.000
_cell.angle_alpha   90.00
_cell.angle_beta   90.00
_cell.angle_gamma   90.00
#
_symmetry.space_group_name_H-M   'P 1'
#
loop_
_entity.id
_entity.type
_entity.pdbx_description
1 polymer ?
#
loop_
_entity_poly.entity_id
_entity_poly.type
_entity_poly.pdbx_seq_one_letter_code
_entity_poly.pdbx_strand_id
1 'polypeptide(L)'
;MTTFNFNHRAHDKTLSLAFVFSIPKLDSFFLFNDILVYGNIIINKKKYNKQHVIPLEEVKLESLEDDGRKYKQCFTLKSTLNQNRTNFKFRNGWLIRTASKSFAVFAATSTEKHEWMAHIEKCIEDLLRKSGKKAAEEHAAVWVPDSEAHVCMHCKRNQFTVLNRRHHCRKCGAVVCGPCSNKKFLLPNQASKPLRVCLNCYDTLSKAKAQNNQNNLNSKNGKSPTLLHISDEGYSCVYSLPKI
;
A
#
# COMPACT_ATOMS: atom_id res chain seq x y z
N MET A 1 10.04 6.76 23.84
CA MET A 1 9.46 8.03 23.33
C MET A 1 10.57 8.73 22.56
N THR A 2 10.57 8.61 21.24
CA THR A 2 11.60 9.26 20.42
C THR A 2 11.01 10.58 19.91
N THR A 3 11.40 11.68 20.55
CA THR A 3 11.17 13.03 20.04
C THR A 3 12.04 13.19 18.80
N PHE A 4 11.41 13.12 17.61
CA PHE A 4 12.10 13.45 16.37
C PHE A 4 12.20 14.98 16.26
N ASN A 5 13.43 15.46 16.27
CA ASN A 5 13.78 16.87 16.11
C ASN A 5 13.63 17.22 14.61
N PHE A 6 12.66 18.08 14.26
CA PHE A 6 12.40 18.54 12.90
C PHE A 6 13.46 19.55 12.42
N ASN A 7 14.74 19.15 12.40
CA ASN A 7 15.87 20.02 12.02
C ASN A 7 16.55 19.61 10.71
N HIS A 8 15.79 19.04 9.76
CA HIS A 8 16.24 18.92 8.38
C HIS A 8 15.20 19.58 7.46
N ARG A 9 15.70 20.53 6.68
CA ARG A 9 15.01 21.42 5.73
C ARG A 9 13.87 20.71 4.98
N ALA A 10 12.65 20.83 5.49
CA ALA A 10 11.46 20.45 4.73
C ALA A 10 11.33 21.42 3.56
N HIS A 11 11.22 20.90 2.35
CA HIS A 11 10.77 21.73 1.23
C HIS A 11 9.27 21.92 1.42
N ASP A 12 8.90 23.08 1.96
CA ASP A 12 7.54 23.43 2.37
C ASP A 12 6.64 23.60 1.14
N LYS A 13 6.19 22.50 0.57
CA LYS A 13 5.10 22.47 -0.42
C LYS A 13 3.90 21.85 0.29
N THR A 14 2.79 22.56 0.35
CA THR A 14 1.53 22.05 0.91
C THR A 14 0.65 21.57 -0.23
N LEU A 15 0.46 20.25 -0.36
CA LEU A 15 -0.55 19.70 -1.27
C LEU A 15 -1.95 19.97 -0.74
N SER A 16 -2.77 20.59 -1.57
CA SER A 16 -4.15 20.94 -1.24
C SER A 16 -5.17 19.99 -1.88
N LEU A 17 -4.98 18.66 -1.79
CA LEU A 17 -6.06 17.65 -1.74
C LEU A 17 -5.48 16.21 -1.79
N ALA A 18 -5.92 15.33 -0.90
CA ALA A 18 -5.59 13.91 -1.00
C ALA A 18 -6.77 13.00 -0.67
N PHE A 19 -6.88 11.89 -1.38
CA PHE A 19 -7.89 10.86 -1.09
C PHE A 19 -7.23 9.76 -0.28
N VAL A 20 -7.01 10.07 0.99
CA VAL A 20 -6.30 9.16 1.89
C VAL A 20 -7.21 8.07 2.45
N PHE A 21 -8.54 8.25 2.49
CA PHE A 21 -9.49 7.24 2.95
C PHE A 21 -10.92 7.64 2.61
N SER A 22 -11.61 6.96 1.68
CA SER A 22 -13.08 6.88 1.52
C SER A 22 -13.93 8.18 1.54
N ILE A 23 -13.32 9.34 1.74
CA ILE A 23 -13.89 10.67 1.98
C ILE A 23 -12.75 11.65 1.60
N PRO A 24 -13.00 12.67 0.76
CA PRO A 24 -12.00 13.70 0.48
C PRO A 24 -11.62 14.37 1.81
N LYS A 25 -10.35 14.23 2.21
CA LYS A 25 -9.80 14.90 3.38
C LYS A 25 -8.67 15.80 2.91
N LEU A 26 -8.69 17.05 3.36
CA LEU A 26 -7.53 17.92 3.22
C LEU A 26 -6.51 17.43 4.25
N ASP A 27 -5.55 16.63 3.79
CA ASP A 27 -4.41 16.19 4.57
C ASP A 27 -3.18 16.96 4.09
N SER A 28 -2.37 17.43 5.03
CA SER A 28 -1.08 18.06 4.72
C SER A 28 -0.04 16.98 4.48
N PHE A 29 0.78 17.16 3.43
CA PHE A 29 1.88 16.27 3.06
C PHE A 29 3.21 16.98 3.26
N PHE A 30 4.20 16.25 3.78
CA PHE A 30 5.56 16.73 4.00
C PHE A 30 6.51 15.70 3.41
N LEU A 31 7.31 16.13 2.45
CA LEU A 31 8.34 15.30 1.84
C LEU A 31 9.69 15.59 2.49
N PHE A 32 10.32 14.53 2.97
CA PHE A 32 11.72 14.50 3.39
C PHE A 32 12.50 13.63 2.40
N ASN A 33 13.83 13.58 2.57
CA ASN A 33 14.70 12.86 1.65
C ASN A 33 14.46 11.34 1.63
N ASP A 34 13.98 10.78 2.74
CA ASP A 34 13.83 9.34 2.98
C ASP A 34 12.41 8.93 3.40
N ILE A 35 11.57 9.90 3.79
CA ILE A 35 10.19 9.66 4.24
C ILE A 35 9.19 10.65 3.64
N LEU A 36 7.97 10.17 3.42
CA LEU A 36 6.79 10.98 3.16
C LEU A 36 5.88 10.94 4.39
N VAL A 37 5.52 12.10 4.92
CA VAL A 37 4.63 12.23 6.08
C VAL A 37 3.32 12.87 5.67
N TYR A 38 2.18 12.32 6.10
CA TYR A 38 0.88 12.94 5.86
C TYR A 38 -0.10 12.82 7.03
N GLY A 39 -1.02 13.76 7.13
CA GLY A 39 -2.14 13.75 8.08
C GLY A 39 -2.61 15.14 8.48
N ASN A 40 -3.51 15.19 9.46
CA ASN A 40 -4.04 16.45 9.97
C ASN A 40 -3.03 17.12 10.92
N ILE A 41 -2.47 18.26 10.52
CA ILE A 41 -1.54 19.05 11.33
C ILE A 41 -2.27 20.27 11.87
N ILE A 42 -2.62 20.25 13.16
CA ILE A 42 -3.11 21.45 13.85
C ILE A 42 -1.88 22.21 14.37
N ILE A 43 -1.48 23.27 13.67
CA ILE A 43 -0.45 24.20 14.12
C ILE A 43 -1.11 25.20 15.07
N ASN A 44 -1.07 24.90 16.38
CA ASN A 44 -1.15 25.80 17.55
C ASN A 44 -1.51 25.01 18.83
N LYS A 45 -0.49 24.42 19.48
CA LYS A 45 -0.53 23.82 20.84
C LYS A 45 -1.36 22.52 21.05
N LYS A 46 -1.53 21.64 20.06
CA LYS A 46 -2.09 20.28 20.31
C LYS A 46 -1.21 19.15 19.77
N LYS A 47 -1.04 18.10 20.58
CA LYS A 47 -0.20 16.90 20.32
C LYS A 47 -0.51 16.21 18.99
N TYR A 48 0.54 15.89 18.24
CA TYR A 48 0.53 15.22 16.93
C TYR A 48 0.38 13.69 17.05
N ASN A 49 -0.78 13.19 17.45
CA ASN A 49 -0.92 11.75 17.77
C ASN A 49 -1.26 10.82 16.59
N LYS A 50 -1.34 11.31 15.34
CA LYS A 50 -1.87 10.52 14.19
C LYS A 50 -1.22 10.81 12.82
N GLN A 51 0.04 11.20 12.76
CA GLN A 51 0.73 11.33 11.46
C GLN A 51 1.05 9.95 10.89
N HIS A 52 0.91 9.81 9.57
CA HIS A 52 1.33 8.63 8.84
C HIS A 52 2.70 8.88 8.23
N VAL A 53 3.67 8.02 8.53
CA VAL A 53 5.03 8.08 8.00
C VAL A 53 5.21 6.92 7.02
N ILE A 54 5.64 7.22 5.79
CA ILE A 54 5.90 6.26 4.73
C ILE A 54 7.38 6.35 4.36
N PRO A 55 8.17 5.27 4.52
CA PRO A 55 9.51 5.19 3.94
C PRO A 55 9.45 5.27 2.42
N LEU A 56 10.25 6.16 1.81
CA LEU A 56 10.24 6.35 0.35
C LEU A 56 10.73 5.13 -0.41
N GLU A 57 11.57 4.28 0.20
CA GLU A 57 12.02 3.02 -0.41
C GLU A 57 10.88 2.04 -0.76
N GLU A 58 9.71 2.21 -0.13
CA GLU A 58 8.52 1.40 -0.39
C GLU A 58 7.53 2.07 -1.36
N VAL A 59 7.82 3.28 -1.82
CA VAL A 59 6.90 4.08 -2.63
C VAL A 59 7.11 3.82 -4.12
N LYS A 60 6.00 3.59 -4.83
CA LYS A 60 5.93 3.66 -6.28
C LYS A 60 4.89 4.69 -6.70
N LEU A 61 5.26 5.57 -7.62
CA LEU A 61 4.35 6.54 -8.19
C LEU A 61 3.74 6.03 -9.49
N GLU A 62 2.47 6.36 -9.71
CA GLU A 62 1.77 6.01 -10.93
C GLU A 62 0.85 7.17 -11.33
N SER A 63 1.17 7.82 -12.45
CA SER A 63 0.36 8.92 -12.98
C SER A 63 -1.06 8.45 -13.32
N LEU A 64 -2.03 9.35 -13.11
CA LEU A 64 -3.42 9.15 -13.49
C LEU A 64 -3.80 10.14 -14.59
N GLU A 65 -4.52 9.64 -15.58
CA GLU A 65 -5.08 10.41 -16.69
C GLU A 65 -6.31 11.22 -16.21
N ASP A 66 -6.43 12.45 -16.71
CA ASP A 66 -7.48 13.41 -16.32
C ASP A 66 -8.87 13.05 -16.85
N ASP A 67 -8.98 11.97 -17.64
CA ASP A 67 -10.24 11.46 -18.17
C ASP A 67 -11.02 10.59 -17.16
N GLY A 68 -10.41 10.34 -15.99
CA GLY A 68 -10.97 9.50 -14.94
C GLY A 68 -11.19 8.04 -15.38
N ARG A 69 -10.69 7.61 -16.54
CA ARG A 69 -10.93 6.26 -17.09
C ARG A 69 -10.26 5.19 -16.25
N LYS A 70 -9.10 5.44 -15.66
CA LYS A 70 -8.44 4.48 -14.75
C LYS A 70 -9.24 4.23 -13.47
N TYR A 71 -9.95 5.26 -12.99
CA TYR A 71 -10.97 5.16 -11.93
C TYR A 71 -12.31 4.58 -12.41
N LYS A 72 -12.49 4.34 -13.71
CA LYS A 72 -13.66 3.65 -14.27
C LYS A 72 -13.32 2.21 -14.68
N GLN A 73 -12.08 1.93 -15.10
CA GLN A 73 -11.66 0.62 -15.60
C GLN A 73 -11.46 -0.42 -14.48
N CYS A 74 -11.06 0.02 -13.28
CA CYS A 74 -11.10 -0.82 -12.08
C CYS A 74 -12.57 -1.00 -11.55
N PHE A 75 -13.56 -0.36 -12.17
CA PHE A 75 -14.89 -0.16 -11.64
C PHE A 75 -15.94 -0.45 -12.71
N THR A 76 -16.31 -1.72 -12.92
CA THR A 76 -17.45 -2.07 -13.80
C THR A 76 -18.74 -1.41 -13.30
N LEU A 77 -18.95 -0.17 -13.73
CA LEU A 77 -20.10 0.71 -13.51
C LEU A 77 -20.58 1.06 -14.90
N LYS A 78 -21.69 0.44 -15.32
CA LYS A 78 -22.38 0.90 -16.53
C LYS A 78 -22.87 2.32 -16.26
N SER A 79 -22.51 3.20 -17.19
CA SER A 79 -22.86 4.61 -17.30
C SER A 79 -24.34 4.89 -17.01
N THR A 80 -24.64 5.59 -15.91
CA THR A 80 -25.96 6.25 -15.74
C THR A 80 -25.87 7.49 -14.85
N LEU A 81 -24.81 8.29 -14.96
CA LEU A 81 -24.76 9.62 -14.36
C LEU A 81 -24.34 10.65 -15.42
N ASN A 82 -25.14 11.72 -15.53
CA ASN A 82 -24.94 12.85 -16.43
C ASN A 82 -23.50 13.36 -16.40
N GLN A 83 -22.86 13.38 -17.58
CA GLN A 83 -21.42 13.57 -17.80
C GLN A 83 -20.89 14.97 -17.48
N ASN A 84 -21.73 15.92 -17.08
CA ASN A 84 -21.38 17.35 -17.15
C ASN A 84 -20.95 18.00 -15.81
N ARG A 85 -20.94 17.29 -14.66
CA ARG A 85 -20.59 17.91 -13.36
C ARG A 85 -19.48 17.25 -12.55
N THR A 86 -18.90 16.14 -13.03
CA THR A 86 -17.92 15.32 -12.27
C THR A 86 -16.49 15.40 -12.79
N ASN A 87 -16.26 16.02 -13.95
CA ASN A 87 -14.97 15.99 -14.66
C ASN A 87 -13.86 16.91 -14.08
N PHE A 88 -14.20 17.90 -13.26
CA PHE A 88 -13.19 18.80 -12.68
C PHE A 88 -12.59 18.27 -11.37
N LYS A 89 -13.24 17.30 -10.72
CA LYS A 89 -12.90 16.89 -9.34
C LYS A 89 -11.66 15.99 -9.24
N PHE A 90 -11.19 15.43 -10.35
CA PHE A 90 -10.15 14.39 -10.35
C PHE A 90 -9.04 14.64 -11.38
N ARG A 91 -8.69 15.91 -11.62
CA ARG A 91 -7.56 16.27 -12.48
C ARG A 91 -6.26 16.36 -11.70
N ASN A 92 -5.14 16.25 -12.40
CA ASN A 92 -3.80 16.34 -11.82
C ASN A 92 -3.60 15.29 -10.71
N GLY A 93 -4.12 14.07 -10.92
CA GLY A 93 -4.00 12.97 -9.97
C GLY A 93 -2.78 12.08 -10.20
N TRP A 94 -2.27 11.46 -9.13
CA TRP A 94 -1.36 10.31 -9.19
C TRP A 94 -1.61 9.36 -8.01
N LEU A 95 -1.16 8.12 -8.14
CA LEU A 95 -1.20 7.13 -7.06
C LEU A 95 0.15 7.11 -6.34
N ILE A 96 0.08 7.08 -5.02
CA ILE A 96 1.17 6.71 -4.13
C ILE A 96 0.90 5.27 -3.71
N ARG A 97 1.72 4.35 -4.23
CA ARG A 97 1.61 2.92 -3.93
C ARG A 97 2.64 2.55 -2.88
N THR A 98 2.20 1.83 -1.84
CA THR A 98 3.07 1.34 -0.76
C THR A 98 2.69 -0.10 -0.41
N ALA A 99 3.55 -0.80 0.34
CA ALA A 99 3.28 -2.16 0.80
C ALA A 99 2.02 -2.26 1.69
N SER A 100 1.83 -1.26 2.57
CA SER A 100 0.78 -1.29 3.59
C SER A 100 -0.48 -0.53 3.20
N LYS A 101 -0.37 0.57 2.44
CA LYS A 101 -1.51 1.39 2.05
C LYS A 101 -1.23 2.25 0.80
N SER A 102 -1.96 1.96 -0.27
CA SER A 102 -1.92 2.76 -1.50
C SER A 102 -3.11 3.71 -1.58
N PHE A 103 -2.90 4.91 -2.13
CA PHE A 103 -3.95 5.93 -2.22
C PHE A 103 -3.68 6.91 -3.36
N ALA A 104 -4.73 7.63 -3.77
CA ALA A 104 -4.65 8.68 -4.77
C ALA A 104 -4.49 10.04 -4.11
N VAL A 105 -3.69 10.90 -4.75
CA VAL A 105 -3.50 12.30 -4.38
C VAL A 105 -3.71 13.17 -5.62
N PHE A 106 -4.10 14.42 -5.41
CA PHE A 106 -4.43 15.34 -6.50
C PHE A 106 -3.85 16.71 -6.19
N ALA A 107 -3.24 17.31 -7.20
CA ALA A 107 -2.73 18.66 -7.11
C ALA A 107 -3.75 19.69 -7.62
N ALA A 108 -3.64 20.93 -7.17
CA ALA A 108 -4.46 22.03 -7.69
C ALA A 108 -4.13 22.32 -9.16
N THR A 109 -2.86 22.11 -9.56
CA THR A 109 -2.39 22.36 -10.92
C THR A 109 -1.58 21.19 -11.48
N SER A 110 -1.50 21.10 -12.81
CA SER A 110 -0.66 20.10 -13.50
C SER A 110 0.82 20.28 -13.16
N THR A 111 1.27 21.54 -13.07
CA THR A 111 2.64 21.89 -12.64
C THR A 111 2.93 21.36 -11.24
N GLU A 112 2.02 21.58 -10.28
CA GLU A 112 2.19 21.07 -8.92
C GLU A 112 2.24 19.52 -8.92
N LYS A 113 1.36 18.83 -9.65
CA LYS A 113 1.47 17.37 -9.83
C LYS A 113 2.85 16.96 -10.33
N HIS A 114 3.33 17.59 -11.40
CA HIS A 114 4.60 17.25 -12.02
C HIS A 114 5.78 17.47 -11.07
N GLU A 115 5.83 18.62 -10.41
CA GLU A 115 6.89 18.94 -9.44
C GLU A 115 6.91 17.98 -8.25
N TRP A 116 5.74 17.59 -7.74
CA TRP A 116 5.64 16.64 -6.64
C TRP A 116 6.10 15.24 -7.04
N MET A 117 5.61 14.74 -8.18
CA MET A 117 6.02 13.43 -8.68
C MET A 117 7.52 13.37 -8.92
N ALA A 118 8.08 14.36 -9.62
CA ALA A 118 9.50 14.44 -9.93
C ALA A 118 10.37 14.54 -8.67
N HIS A 119 9.94 15.31 -7.66
CA HIS A 119 10.71 15.43 -6.41
C HIS A 119 10.69 14.13 -5.62
N ILE A 120 9.53 13.46 -5.51
CA ILE A 120 9.43 12.16 -4.84
C ILE A 120 10.30 11.11 -5.57
N GLU A 121 10.22 11.03 -6.90
CA GLU A 121 11.02 10.12 -7.72
C GLU A 121 12.52 10.33 -7.50
N LYS A 122 12.98 11.59 -7.51
CA LYS A 122 14.37 11.93 -7.22
C LYS A 122 14.81 11.47 -5.83
N CYS A 123 14.00 11.70 -4.80
CA CYS A 123 14.32 11.24 -3.44
C CYS A 123 14.42 9.71 -3.37
N ILE A 124 13.52 8.98 -4.05
CA ILE A 124 13.55 7.52 -4.14
C ILE A 124 14.82 7.04 -4.84
N GLU A 125 15.16 7.60 -6.00
CA GLU A 125 16.37 7.24 -6.75
C GLU A 125 17.64 7.46 -5.93
N ASP A 126 17.76 8.61 -5.27
CA ASP A 126 18.90 8.91 -4.40
C ASP A 126 18.99 7.95 -3.21
N LEU A 127 17.86 7.56 -2.62
CA LEU A 127 17.79 6.61 -1.50
C LEU A 127 18.17 5.19 -1.92
N LEU A 128 17.64 4.71 -3.06
CA LEU A 128 17.96 3.38 -3.59
C LEU A 128 19.43 3.29 -4.01
N ARG A 129 19.97 4.34 -4.64
CA ARG A 129 21.40 4.42 -5.00
C ARG A 129 22.31 4.35 -3.78
N LYS A 130 21.96 5.02 -2.68
CA LYS A 130 22.76 5.03 -1.44
C LYS A 130 22.63 3.73 -0.64
N SER A 131 21.46 3.11 -0.63
CA SER A 131 21.19 1.92 0.18
C SER A 131 21.54 0.60 -0.51
N GLY A 132 21.65 0.58 -1.84
CA GLY A 132 21.81 -0.65 -2.62
C GLY A 132 20.59 -1.57 -2.60
N LYS A 133 19.47 -1.13 -2.01
CA LYS A 133 18.22 -1.89 -1.96
C LYS A 133 17.49 -1.84 -3.30
N LYS A 134 16.67 -2.86 -3.55
CA LYS A 134 15.72 -2.86 -4.68
C LYS A 134 14.41 -2.21 -4.26
N ALA A 135 13.74 -1.58 -5.23
CA ALA A 135 12.39 -1.04 -5.02
C ALA A 135 11.40 -2.15 -4.65
N ALA A 136 10.40 -1.80 -3.83
CA ALA A 136 9.32 -2.73 -3.50
C ALA A 136 8.53 -3.15 -4.75
N GLU A 137 8.16 -4.43 -4.84
CA GLU A 137 7.38 -4.96 -5.97
C GLU A 137 5.92 -5.29 -5.60
N GLU A 138 5.63 -5.60 -4.34
CA GLU A 138 4.26 -5.84 -3.85
C GLU A 138 3.68 -4.61 -3.17
N HIS A 139 2.49 -4.18 -3.61
CA HIS A 139 1.82 -2.99 -3.08
C HIS A 139 0.38 -3.29 -2.70
N ALA A 140 -0.11 -2.63 -1.65
CA ALA A 140 -1.52 -2.67 -1.26
C ALA A 140 -2.43 -2.15 -2.39
N ALA A 141 -3.67 -2.63 -2.43
CA ALA A 141 -4.66 -2.11 -3.38
C ALA A 141 -5.06 -0.67 -3.02
N VAL A 142 -5.31 0.14 -4.05
CA VAL A 142 -5.95 1.46 -3.91
C VAL A 142 -7.43 1.24 -3.67
N TRP A 143 -7.99 1.88 -2.65
CA TRP A 143 -9.39 1.72 -2.31
C TRP A 143 -10.29 2.57 -3.21
N VAL A 144 -11.42 1.97 -3.59
CA VAL A 144 -12.48 2.68 -4.27
C VAL A 144 -13.12 3.70 -3.31
N PRO A 145 -13.23 4.98 -3.72
CA PRO A 145 -13.95 5.99 -2.93
C PRO A 145 -15.43 5.61 -2.74
N ASP A 146 -15.94 5.83 -1.53
CA ASP A 146 -17.32 5.45 -1.17
C ASP A 146 -18.37 6.18 -2.01
N SER A 147 -18.08 7.43 -2.39
CA SER A 147 -18.95 8.25 -3.25
C SER A 147 -19.15 7.66 -4.64
N GLU A 148 -18.21 6.84 -5.12
CA GLU A 148 -18.25 6.21 -6.43
C GLU A 148 -18.92 4.83 -6.41
N ALA A 149 -19.17 4.27 -5.21
CA ALA A 149 -19.74 2.94 -5.04
C ALA A 149 -21.15 3.04 -4.45
N HIS A 150 -22.17 3.06 -5.31
CA HIS A 150 -23.58 3.05 -4.88
C HIS A 150 -24.14 1.63 -4.67
N VAL A 151 -23.50 0.62 -5.26
CA VAL A 151 -23.91 -0.79 -5.18
C VAL A 151 -22.68 -1.67 -4.90
N CYS A 152 -22.88 -2.80 -4.22
CA CYS A 152 -21.83 -3.78 -3.97
C CYS A 152 -21.13 -4.20 -5.27
N MET A 153 -19.81 -4.04 -5.33
CA MET A 153 -19.03 -4.31 -6.54
C MET A 153 -18.93 -5.81 -6.88
N HIS A 154 -19.24 -6.70 -5.93
CA HIS A 154 -19.23 -8.14 -6.15
C HIS A 154 -20.61 -8.68 -6.52
N CYS A 155 -21.61 -8.55 -5.63
CA CYS A 155 -22.92 -9.14 -5.91
C CYS A 155 -23.77 -8.30 -6.87
N LYS A 156 -23.46 -7.01 -7.06
CA LYS A 156 -24.22 -6.06 -7.89
C LYS A 156 -25.71 -5.90 -7.52
N ARG A 157 -26.16 -6.53 -6.44
CA ARG A 157 -27.55 -6.54 -5.97
C ARG A 157 -27.80 -5.57 -4.82
N ASN A 158 -26.87 -5.49 -3.87
CA ASN A 158 -27.06 -4.71 -2.66
C ASN A 158 -26.68 -3.25 -2.89
N GLN A 159 -27.68 -2.36 -2.90
CA GLN A 159 -27.47 -0.91 -2.89
C GLN A 159 -27.05 -0.45 -1.49
N PHE A 160 -26.05 0.43 -1.40
CA PHE A 160 -25.57 0.93 -0.12
C PHE A 160 -26.48 2.04 0.41
N THR A 161 -26.83 1.93 1.69
CA THR A 161 -27.68 2.88 2.42
C THR A 161 -27.09 3.14 3.80
N VAL A 162 -27.74 3.96 4.63
CA VAL A 162 -27.32 4.16 6.03
C VAL A 162 -27.31 2.85 6.83
N LEU A 163 -28.27 1.96 6.53
CA LEU A 163 -28.40 0.64 7.14
C LEU A 163 -27.50 -0.40 6.46
N ASN A 164 -27.45 -0.42 5.13
CA ASN A 164 -26.55 -1.29 4.38
C ASN A 164 -25.21 -0.59 4.11
N ARG A 165 -24.32 -0.66 5.10
CA ARG A 165 -23.03 0.05 5.10
C ARG A 165 -22.04 -0.53 4.09
N ARG A 166 -21.16 0.35 3.60
CA ARG A 166 -20.02 0.00 2.74
C ARG A 166 -18.90 -0.67 3.53
N HIS A 167 -18.21 -1.60 2.88
CA HIS A 167 -16.97 -2.19 3.39
C HIS A 167 -15.95 -2.35 2.28
N HIS A 168 -14.66 -2.21 2.59
CA HIS A 168 -13.60 -2.44 1.61
C HIS A 168 -12.94 -3.81 1.81
N CYS A 169 -12.66 -4.50 0.72
CA CYS A 169 -11.72 -5.62 0.73
C CYS A 169 -10.30 -5.06 0.84
N ARG A 170 -9.53 -5.47 1.86
CA ARG A 170 -8.16 -4.96 2.06
C ARG A 170 -7.15 -5.49 1.03
N LYS A 171 -7.44 -6.63 0.38
CA LYS A 171 -6.57 -7.19 -0.68
C LYS A 171 -6.82 -6.57 -2.05
N CYS A 172 -8.08 -6.34 -2.46
CA CYS A 172 -8.41 -5.84 -3.81
C CYS A 172 -8.98 -4.41 -3.87
N GLY A 173 -9.27 -3.77 -2.73
CA GLY A 173 -9.76 -2.39 -2.67
C GLY A 173 -11.24 -2.18 -3.01
N ALA A 174 -11.95 -3.22 -3.49
CA ALA A 174 -13.36 -3.13 -3.89
C ALA A 174 -14.32 -2.83 -2.72
N VAL A 175 -15.39 -2.08 -3.00
CA VAL A 175 -16.48 -1.81 -2.05
C VAL A 175 -17.53 -2.91 -2.13
N VAL A 176 -17.78 -3.53 -0.98
CA VAL A 176 -18.57 -4.74 -0.81
C VAL A 176 -19.56 -4.60 0.34
N CYS A 177 -20.68 -5.30 0.23
CA CYS A 177 -21.62 -5.46 1.33
C CYS A 177 -21.08 -6.45 2.39
N GLY A 178 -21.71 -6.46 3.56
CA GLY A 178 -21.38 -7.39 4.66
C GLY A 178 -21.32 -8.86 4.21
N PRO A 179 -22.36 -9.38 3.53
CA PRO A 179 -22.39 -10.75 3.03
C PRO A 179 -21.23 -11.11 2.08
N CYS A 180 -20.84 -10.21 1.18
CA CYS A 180 -19.73 -10.45 0.24
C CYS A 180 -18.34 -10.35 0.89
N SER A 181 -18.24 -10.01 2.17
CA SER A 181 -16.98 -9.74 2.86
C SER A 181 -16.97 -10.17 4.31
N ASN A 182 -17.69 -11.24 4.64
CA ASN A 182 -17.83 -11.74 6.01
C ASN A 182 -16.60 -12.54 6.52
N LYS A 183 -15.50 -12.58 5.75
CA LYS A 183 -14.26 -13.27 6.12
C LYS A 183 -13.12 -12.28 6.38
N LYS A 184 -12.11 -12.75 7.11
CA LYS A 184 -10.86 -12.04 7.37
C LYS A 184 -9.66 -12.91 7.03
N PHE A 185 -8.59 -12.30 6.54
CA PHE A 185 -7.33 -12.98 6.21
C PHE A 185 -6.14 -12.14 6.68
N LEU A 186 -5.05 -12.78 7.09
CA LEU A 186 -3.82 -12.08 7.50
C LEU A 186 -3.08 -11.58 6.26
N LEU A 187 -2.87 -10.26 6.18
CA LEU A 187 -2.10 -9.61 5.13
C LEU A 187 -0.83 -9.04 5.79
N PRO A 188 0.30 -9.79 5.81
CA PRO A 188 1.46 -9.46 6.63
C PRO A 188 2.03 -8.07 6.38
N ASN A 189 2.03 -7.64 5.12
CA ASN A 189 2.53 -6.33 4.70
C ASN A 189 1.59 -5.15 5.08
N GLN A 190 0.39 -5.43 5.59
CA GLN A 190 -0.61 -4.41 5.95
C GLN A 190 -0.93 -4.37 7.45
N ALA A 191 -0.97 -5.52 8.13
CA ALA A 191 -1.24 -5.59 9.57
C ALA A 191 -0.82 -6.93 10.18
N SER A 192 -0.52 -6.92 11.48
CA SER A 192 -0.28 -8.13 12.28
C SER A 192 -1.55 -8.93 12.61
N LYS A 193 -2.73 -8.35 12.38
CA LYS A 193 -4.04 -8.98 12.63
C LYS A 193 -4.80 -9.23 11.33
N PRO A 194 -5.69 -10.25 11.28
CA PRO A 194 -6.52 -10.50 10.10
C PRO A 194 -7.39 -9.30 9.72
N LEU A 195 -7.36 -8.95 8.43
CA LEU A 195 -8.11 -7.85 7.83
C LEU A 195 -9.28 -8.38 7.00
N ARG A 196 -10.36 -7.59 6.89
CA ARG A 196 -11.54 -7.95 6.10
C ARG A 196 -11.18 -8.11 4.62
N VAL A 197 -11.59 -9.23 4.03
CA VAL A 197 -11.43 -9.49 2.59
C VAL A 197 -12.77 -9.92 1.99
N CYS A 198 -12.98 -9.69 0.70
CA CYS A 198 -14.12 -10.26 0.01
C CYS A 198 -13.95 -11.78 -0.13
N LEU A 199 -15.06 -12.49 -0.36
CA LEU A 199 -15.05 -13.96 -0.49
C LEU A 199 -14.07 -14.44 -1.56
N ASN A 200 -14.06 -13.80 -2.74
CA ASN A 200 -13.12 -14.16 -3.81
C ASN A 200 -11.66 -14.06 -3.37
N CYS A 201 -11.27 -12.95 -2.73
CA CYS A 201 -9.90 -12.80 -2.21
C CYS A 201 -9.60 -13.81 -1.11
N TYR A 202 -10.56 -14.11 -0.23
CA TYR A 202 -10.38 -15.11 0.80
C TYR A 202 -10.07 -16.48 0.20
N ASP A 203 -10.82 -16.90 -0.82
CA ASP A 203 -10.64 -18.18 -1.47
C ASP A 203 -9.29 -18.27 -2.18
N THR A 204 -8.91 -17.24 -2.95
CA THR A 204 -7.60 -17.18 -3.62
C THR A 204 -6.45 -17.24 -2.61
N LEU A 205 -6.51 -16.44 -1.55
CA LEU A 205 -5.45 -16.38 -0.53
C LEU A 205 -5.35 -17.68 0.27
N SER A 206 -6.49 -18.32 0.56
CA SER A 206 -6.54 -19.59 1.29
C SER A 206 -5.93 -20.73 0.47
N LYS A 207 -6.23 -20.78 -0.83
CA LYS A 207 -5.62 -21.74 -1.77
C LYS A 207 -4.10 -21.55 -1.86
N ALA A 208 -3.64 -20.32 -2.04
CA ALA A 208 -2.21 -20.01 -2.08
C ALA A 208 -1.49 -20.40 -0.78
N LYS A 209 -2.12 -20.16 0.38
CA LYS A 209 -1.56 -20.57 1.68
C LYS A 209 -1.45 -22.09 1.81
N ALA A 210 -2.45 -22.84 1.35
CA ALA A 210 -2.43 -24.30 1.39
C ALA A 210 -1.31 -24.87 0.50
N GLN A 211 -1.13 -24.33 -0.71
CA GLN A 211 -0.06 -24.73 -1.63
C GLN A 211 1.33 -24.46 -1.06
N ASN A 212 1.55 -23.28 -0.45
CA ASN A 212 2.82 -22.97 0.20
C ASN A 212 3.15 -23.90 1.38
N ASN A 213 2.13 -24.36 2.11
CA ASN A 213 2.33 -25.33 3.19
C ASN A 213 2.69 -26.72 2.65
N GLN A 214 2.06 -27.17 1.57
CA GLN A 214 2.38 -28.44 0.91
C GLN A 214 3.80 -28.45 0.32
N ASN A 215 4.20 -27.37 -0.35
CA ASN A 215 5.56 -27.23 -0.89
C ASN A 215 6.63 -27.25 0.23
N ASN A 216 6.34 -26.62 1.38
CA ASN A 216 7.24 -26.66 2.54
C ASN A 216 7.33 -28.05 3.20
N LEU A 217 6.25 -28.83 3.20
CA LEU A 217 6.27 -30.21 3.70
C LEU A 217 7.05 -31.13 2.76
N ASN A 218 6.87 -30.98 1.44
CA ASN A 218 7.60 -31.78 0.45
C ASN A 218 9.10 -31.44 0.41
N SER A 219 9.50 -30.17 0.58
CA SER A 219 10.91 -29.77 0.71
C SER A 219 11.59 -30.35 1.96
N LYS A 220 10.84 -30.64 3.04
CA LYS A 220 11.38 -31.26 4.25
C LYS A 220 11.53 -32.79 4.15
N ASN A 221 10.77 -33.43 3.25
CA ASN A 221 10.85 -34.87 3.01
C ASN A 221 11.86 -35.28 1.92
N GLY A 222 12.55 -34.32 1.29
CA GLY A 222 13.55 -34.56 0.23
C GLY A 222 15.00 -34.69 0.68
N LYS A 223 15.30 -34.65 1.98
CA LYS A 223 16.65 -34.94 2.52
C LYS A 223 16.59 -36.23 3.33
N SER A 224 16.57 -37.36 2.64
CA SER A 224 17.00 -38.62 3.25
C SER A 224 18.51 -38.53 3.46
N PRO A 225 19.04 -38.77 4.67
CA PRO A 225 20.48 -38.79 4.87
C PRO A 225 21.03 -40.03 4.16
N THR A 226 21.71 -39.84 3.02
CA THR A 226 22.60 -40.87 2.49
C THR A 226 23.68 -41.09 3.54
N LEU A 227 23.62 -42.25 4.20
CA LEU A 227 24.63 -42.71 5.13
C LEU A 227 25.93 -42.90 4.34
N LEU A 228 26.83 -41.92 4.38
CA LEU A 228 28.21 -42.14 3.97
C LEU A 228 28.89 -42.86 5.13
N HIS A 229 29.20 -44.13 4.90
CA HIS A 229 30.18 -44.88 5.69
C HIS A 229 31.49 -44.09 5.67
N ILE A 230 31.94 -43.63 6.83
CA ILE A 230 33.31 -43.15 7.04
C ILE A 230 33.96 -44.20 7.92
N SER A 231 34.90 -44.94 7.34
CA SER A 231 35.88 -45.73 8.08
C SER A 231 36.85 -44.79 8.79
N ASP A 232 37.04 -45.03 10.09
CA ASP A 232 38.07 -44.43 10.92
C ASP A 232 39.46 -44.67 10.32
N GLU A 233 40.21 -43.60 10.02
CA GLU A 233 41.65 -43.49 10.28
C GLU A 233 42.08 -42.00 10.20
N GLY A 234 42.70 -41.52 11.29
CA GLY A 234 43.91 -40.71 11.25
C GLY A 234 43.89 -39.29 10.66
N TYR A 235 44.00 -38.30 11.58
CA TYR A 235 45.05 -37.26 11.64
C TYR A 235 44.53 -35.87 12.05
N SER A 236 45.06 -35.44 13.20
CA SER A 236 45.05 -34.12 13.81
C SER A 236 45.65 -33.03 12.89
N CYS A 237 45.10 -31.81 12.89
CA CYS A 237 45.73 -30.67 13.56
C CYS A 237 44.91 -29.36 13.43
N VAL A 238 44.72 -28.72 14.56
CA VAL A 238 44.23 -27.35 14.77
C VAL A 238 45.29 -26.33 14.36
N TYR A 239 44.90 -25.27 13.65
CA TYR A 239 45.61 -23.99 13.71
C TYR A 239 44.65 -22.80 13.80
N SER A 240 44.88 -22.03 14.86
CA SER A 240 44.24 -20.77 15.20
C SER A 240 44.80 -19.61 14.36
N LEU A 241 43.95 -18.63 14.08
CA LEU A 241 44.31 -17.33 13.51
C LEU A 241 45.21 -16.52 14.46
N PRO A 242 46.21 -15.76 13.98
CA PRO A 242 46.83 -14.71 14.77
C PRO A 242 45.89 -13.51 14.89
N LYS A 243 45.74 -13.00 16.13
CA LYS A 243 45.37 -11.61 16.40
C LYS A 243 46.66 -10.77 16.38
N ILE A 244 46.68 -9.68 15.64
CA ILE A 244 46.62 -8.27 16.09
C ILE A 244 46.33 -7.43 14.85
#